data_AF-A0A117MUI9-F1
#
_entry.id   AF-A0A117MUI9-F1
#
_cell.length_a   1.000
_cell.length_b   1.000
_cell.length_c   1.000
_cell.angle_alpha   90.00
_cell.angle_beta   90.00
_cell.angle_gamma   90.00
#
_symmetry.space_group_name_H-M   'P 1'
#
loop_
_entity.id
_entity.type
_entity.pdbx_description
1 polymer ?
#
loop_
_entity_poly.entity_id
_entity_poly.type
_entity_poly.pdbx_seq_one_letter_code
_entity_poly.pdbx_strand_id
1 'polypeptide(L)'
;MKKLALIASALTVAAAPALAGPTCSPSDERARILASASPANIHRDWKAPNHVGYGWSLQVDRSVRDAAGTEYYVGDLYDTRGQLATRKVFVVEREWDCGP
;
A
#
# COMPACT_ATOMS: atom_id res chain seq x y z
N MET A 1 -16.08 56.73 15.69
CA MET A 1 -16.61 55.38 15.41
C MET A 1 -15.53 54.58 14.67
N LYS A 2 -14.82 53.67 15.35
CA LYS A 2 -13.73 52.86 14.76
C LYS A 2 -14.31 51.52 14.28
N LYS A 3 -14.39 51.32 12.96
CA LYS A 3 -14.82 50.05 12.36
C LYS A 3 -13.62 49.10 12.36
N LEU A 4 -13.67 48.06 13.19
CA LEU A 4 -12.75 46.93 13.13
C LEU A 4 -13.12 46.06 11.92
N ALA A 5 -12.22 45.97 10.94
CA ALA A 5 -12.31 44.99 9.87
C ALA A 5 -11.57 43.72 10.32
N LEU A 6 -12.31 42.65 10.59
CA LEU A 6 -11.76 41.31 10.79
C LEU A 6 -11.40 40.72 9.42
N ILE A 7 -10.11 40.53 9.16
CA ILE A 7 -9.61 39.78 8.00
C ILE A 7 -9.55 38.31 8.42
N ALA A 8 -10.54 37.54 7.98
CA ALA A 8 -10.55 36.08 8.14
C ALA A 8 -9.65 35.46 7.05
N SER A 9 -8.43 35.08 7.41
CA SER A 9 -7.54 34.29 6.55
C SER A 9 -7.96 32.83 6.59
N ALA A 10 -8.68 32.37 5.56
CA ALA A 10 -8.95 30.95 5.36
C ALA A 10 -7.67 30.26 4.85
N LEU A 11 -7.05 29.41 5.69
CA LEU A 11 -6.03 28.47 5.25
C LEU A 11 -6.71 27.38 4.41
N THR A 12 -6.64 27.47 3.09
CA THR A 12 -6.94 26.34 2.21
C THR A 12 -5.74 25.41 2.22
N VAL A 13 -5.78 24.36 3.06
CA VAL A 13 -4.87 23.22 2.93
C VAL A 13 -5.27 22.49 1.64
N ALA A 14 -4.54 22.75 0.56
CA ALA A 14 -4.65 21.96 -0.65
C ALA A 14 -4.06 20.58 -0.37
N ALA A 15 -4.93 19.57 -0.17
CA ALA A 15 -4.50 18.18 -0.17
C ALA A 15 -3.98 17.86 -1.57
N ALA A 16 -2.67 17.74 -1.72
CA ALA A 16 -2.09 17.24 -2.97
C ALA A 16 -2.66 15.84 -3.22
N PRO A 17 -3.05 15.50 -4.47
CA PRO A 17 -3.40 14.13 -4.80
C PRO A 17 -2.14 13.30 -4.52
N ALA A 18 -2.22 12.40 -3.54
CA ALA A 18 -1.23 11.35 -3.42
C ALA A 18 -1.35 10.57 -4.74
N LEU A 19 -0.34 10.70 -5.60
CA LEU A 19 -0.20 9.84 -6.75
C LEU A 19 -0.13 8.43 -6.18
N ALA A 20 -1.24 7.70 -6.27
CA ALA A 20 -1.26 6.31 -5.94
C ALA A 20 -0.14 5.67 -6.77
N GLY A 21 0.77 4.94 -6.12
CA GLY A 21 1.91 4.33 -6.78
C GLY A 21 1.48 3.31 -7.84
N PRO A 22 2.40 2.53 -8.39
CA PRO A 22 2.02 1.51 -9.35
C PRO A 22 1.02 0.53 -8.74
N THR A 23 0.13 0.01 -9.57
CA THR A 23 -0.66 -1.17 -9.25
C THR A 23 0.17 -2.40 -9.64
N CYS A 24 0.35 -3.32 -8.71
CA CYS A 24 1.13 -4.54 -8.91
C CYS A 24 0.24 -5.77 -8.78
N SER A 25 0.56 -6.82 -9.53
CA SER A 25 -0.07 -8.14 -9.40
C SER A 25 0.91 -9.14 -8.78
N PRO A 26 0.45 -10.14 -8.02
CA PRO A 26 1.34 -11.19 -7.54
C PRO A 26 1.88 -11.98 -8.73
N SER A 27 3.18 -12.25 -8.74
CA SER A 27 3.83 -13.00 -9.83
C SER A 27 3.41 -14.47 -9.86
N ASP A 28 3.09 -15.05 -8.70
CA ASP A 28 2.54 -16.39 -8.56
C ASP A 28 1.68 -16.52 -7.28
N GLU A 29 1.11 -17.70 -7.06
CA GLU A 29 0.30 -18.03 -5.88
C GLU A 29 1.09 -18.17 -4.57
N ARG A 30 2.43 -18.03 -4.62
CA ARG A 30 3.33 -18.09 -3.46
C ARG A 30 3.70 -16.70 -2.95
N ALA A 31 3.27 -15.64 -3.62
CA ALA A 31 3.47 -14.27 -3.17
C ALA A 31 2.94 -14.08 -1.74
N ARG A 32 3.76 -13.50 -0.87
CA ARG A 32 3.47 -13.44 0.57
C ARG A 32 2.95 -12.08 0.95
N ILE A 33 1.95 -12.09 1.83
CA ILE A 33 1.45 -10.90 2.50
C ILE A 33 2.03 -10.84 3.91
N LEU A 34 2.72 -9.75 4.21
CA LEU A 34 3.50 -9.55 5.42
C LEU A 34 2.89 -8.45 6.29
N ALA A 35 3.08 -8.55 7.61
CA ALA A 35 2.67 -7.54 8.58
C ALA A 35 3.73 -6.45 8.80
N SER A 36 4.97 -6.65 8.33
CA SER A 36 6.04 -5.67 8.37
C SER A 36 7.08 -5.96 7.27
N ALA A 37 8.05 -5.06 7.10
CA ALA A 37 9.22 -5.26 6.25
C ALA A 37 10.18 -6.31 6.85
N SER A 38 9.76 -7.57 6.86
CA SER A 38 10.52 -8.74 7.29
C SER A 38 9.98 -10.00 6.60
N PRO A 39 10.82 -10.82 5.93
CA PRO A 39 10.33 -11.97 5.16
C PRO A 39 9.64 -13.04 6.01
N ALA A 40 9.91 -13.08 7.31
CA ALA A 40 9.35 -14.05 8.25
C ALA A 40 8.04 -13.56 8.89
N ASN A 41 7.70 -12.28 8.77
CA ASN A 41 6.53 -11.72 9.45
C ASN A 41 5.27 -11.80 8.58
N ILE A 42 4.80 -13.03 8.33
CA ILE A 42 3.57 -13.28 7.58
C ILE A 42 2.37 -12.65 8.30
N HIS A 43 1.56 -11.88 7.56
CA HIS A 43 0.36 -11.26 8.10
C HIS A 43 -0.59 -12.33 8.64
N ARG A 44 -1.17 -12.11 9.83
CA ARG A 44 -1.96 -13.13 10.53
C ARG A 44 -3.09 -13.70 9.67
N ASP A 45 -3.78 -12.84 8.94
CA ASP A 45 -4.94 -13.21 8.14
C ASP A 45 -4.56 -13.87 6.80
N TRP A 46 -3.26 -13.90 6.48
CA TRP A 46 -2.67 -14.44 5.24
C TRP A 46 -1.76 -15.65 5.51
N LYS A 47 -2.01 -16.33 6.62
CA LYS A 47 -1.42 -17.64 6.89
C LYS A 47 -2.27 -18.72 6.22
N ALA A 48 -1.66 -19.87 5.96
CA ALA A 48 -2.35 -21.03 5.39
C ALA A 48 -3.68 -21.30 6.13
N PRO A 49 -4.80 -21.49 5.39
CA PRO A 49 -4.90 -21.73 3.94
C PRO A 49 -4.98 -20.47 3.07
N ASN A 50 -4.98 -19.26 3.65
CA ASN A 50 -5.18 -18.02 2.91
C ASN A 50 -3.91 -17.61 2.16
N HIS A 51 -4.03 -17.39 0.85
CA HIS A 51 -2.96 -16.95 -0.04
C HIS A 51 -3.55 -16.05 -1.12
N VAL A 52 -2.72 -15.17 -1.68
CA VAL A 52 -3.10 -14.42 -2.87
C VAL A 52 -2.98 -15.33 -4.10
N GLY A 53 -3.76 -15.04 -5.12
CA GLY A 53 -3.72 -15.76 -6.39
C GLY A 53 -3.81 -14.79 -7.56
N TYR A 54 -3.98 -15.34 -8.77
CA TYR A 54 -4.18 -14.53 -9.96
C TYR A 54 -5.42 -13.64 -9.83
N GLY A 55 -5.31 -12.39 -10.31
CA GLY A 55 -6.37 -11.38 -10.26
C GLY A 55 -6.38 -10.52 -8.99
N TRP A 56 -5.59 -10.85 -7.98
CA TRP A 56 -5.33 -9.94 -6.86
C TRP A 56 -4.45 -8.77 -7.33
N SER A 57 -4.59 -7.63 -6.67
CA SER A 57 -3.77 -6.46 -6.97
C SER A 57 -3.37 -5.72 -5.70
N LEU A 58 -2.16 -5.15 -5.72
CA LEU A 58 -1.64 -4.29 -4.68
C LEU A 58 -1.54 -2.87 -5.24
N GLN A 59 -2.22 -1.94 -4.58
CA GLN A 59 -2.02 -0.52 -4.82
C GLN A 59 -0.86 -0.04 -3.94
N VAL A 60 0.30 0.22 -4.55
CA VAL A 60 1.49 0.63 -3.78
C VAL A 60 1.34 2.07 -3.32
N ASP A 61 1.59 2.32 -2.04
CA ASP A 61 1.67 3.66 -1.45
C ASP A 61 3.12 4.14 -1.41
N ARG A 62 4.06 3.24 -1.05
CA ARG A 62 5.50 3.51 -0.93
C ARG A 62 6.31 2.22 -0.96
N SER A 63 7.62 2.33 -1.18
CA SER A 63 8.58 1.26 -0.91
C SER A 63 9.41 1.52 0.34
N VAL A 64 9.87 0.46 0.99
CA VAL A 64 10.80 0.49 2.13
C VAL A 64 11.84 -0.60 1.97
N ARG A 65 13.00 -0.45 2.62
CA ARG A 65 14.06 -1.47 2.64
C ARG A 65 14.34 -1.92 4.07
N ASP A 66 14.63 -3.21 4.24
CA ASP A 66 15.13 -3.72 5.52
C ASP A 66 16.66 -3.50 5.66
N ALA A 67 17.22 -3.93 6.80
CA ALA A 67 18.65 -3.82 7.05
C ALA A 67 19.52 -4.71 6.12
N ALA A 68 18.93 -5.72 5.49
CA ALA A 68 19.59 -6.58 4.51
C ALA A 68 19.52 -6.00 3.08
N GLY A 69 18.83 -4.88 2.88
CA GLY A 69 18.64 -4.24 1.58
C GLY A 69 17.48 -4.82 0.75
N THR A 70 16.68 -5.72 1.33
CA THR A 70 15.49 -6.27 0.66
C THR A 70 14.45 -5.18 0.50
N GLU A 71 13.92 -4.98 -0.71
CA GLU A 71 12.87 -4.01 -0.98
C GLU A 71 11.48 -4.62 -0.75
N TYR A 72 10.62 -3.83 -0.12
CA TYR A 72 9.23 -4.16 0.15
C TYR A 72 8.33 -3.05 -0.36
N TYR A 73 7.21 -3.44 -0.95
CA TYR A 73 6.12 -2.51 -1.19
C TYR A 73 5.16 -2.49 -0.01
N VAL A 74 4.68 -1.29 0.30
CA VAL A 74 3.65 -1.03 1.30
C VAL A 74 2.44 -0.48 0.59
N GLY A 75 1.27 -1.06 0.81
CA GLY A 75 0.07 -0.65 0.08
C GLY A 75 -1.20 -1.34 0.51
N ASP A 76 -2.27 -1.03 -0.22
CA ASP A 76 -3.60 -1.62 -0.03
C ASP A 76 -3.81 -2.78 -1.00
N LEU A 77 -4.24 -3.93 -0.48
CA LEU A 77 -4.46 -5.16 -1.22
C LEU A 77 -5.93 -5.30 -1.61
N TYR A 78 -6.19 -5.59 -2.87
CA TYR A 78 -7.51 -5.75 -3.47
C TYR A 78 -7.70 -7.17 -4.01
N ASP A 79 -8.89 -7.71 -3.81
CA ASP A 79 -9.26 -9.05 -4.26
C ASP A 79 -9.53 -9.10 -5.77
N THR A 80 -9.86 -10.30 -6.26
CA THR A 80 -10.15 -10.56 -7.68
C THR A 80 -11.38 -9.83 -8.23
N ARG A 81 -12.18 -9.20 -7.38
CA ARG A 81 -13.34 -8.37 -7.74
C ARG A 81 -13.03 -6.88 -7.58
N GLY A 82 -11.78 -6.52 -7.31
CA GLY A 82 -11.35 -5.15 -7.04
C GLY A 82 -11.86 -4.61 -5.70
N GLN A 83 -12.28 -5.46 -4.77
CA GLN A 83 -12.68 -5.04 -3.43
C GLN A 83 -11.47 -4.98 -2.51
N LEU A 84 -11.41 -3.94 -1.68
CA LEU A 84 -10.35 -3.81 -0.70
C LEU A 84 -10.41 -4.96 0.32
N ALA A 85 -9.36 -5.77 0.36
CA ALA A 85 -9.26 -6.93 1.23
C ALA A 85 -8.43 -6.64 2.49
N THR A 86 -7.31 -5.94 2.37
CA THR A 86 -6.45 -5.61 3.52
C THR A 86 -5.69 -4.32 3.25
N ARG A 87 -5.67 -3.41 4.22
CA ARG A 87 -4.94 -2.15 4.11
C ARG A 87 -3.51 -2.27 4.61
N LYS A 88 -2.62 -1.44 4.06
CA LYS A 88 -1.23 -1.24 4.54
C LYS A 88 -0.47 -2.54 4.78
N VAL A 89 -0.58 -3.48 3.85
CA VAL A 89 0.20 -4.71 3.88
C VAL A 89 1.62 -4.44 3.41
N PHE A 90 2.53 -5.34 3.76
CA PHE A 90 3.90 -5.37 3.23
C PHE A 90 4.02 -6.56 2.30
N VAL A 91 4.68 -6.38 1.17
CA VAL A 91 5.01 -7.49 0.25
C VAL A 91 6.47 -7.37 -0.20
N VAL A 92 7.10 -8.48 -0.57
CA VAL A 92 8.45 -8.45 -1.13
C VAL A 92 8.36 -8.00 -2.59
N GLU A 93 9.13 -6.99 -2.98
CA GLU A 93 9.06 -6.41 -4.34
C GLU A 93 9.15 -7.47 -5.45
N ARG A 94 10.17 -8.33 -5.41
CA ARG A 94 10.39 -9.42 -6.39
C ARG A 94 9.29 -10.49 -6.49
N GLU A 95 8.28 -10.48 -5.61
CA GLU A 95 7.14 -11.40 -5.66
C GLU A 95 5.94 -10.78 -6.38
N TRP A 96 6.07 -9.54 -6.85
CA TRP A 96 5.02 -8.74 -7.43
C TRP A 96 5.48 -8.06 -8.72
N ASP A 97 4.70 -8.24 -9.77
CA ASP A 97 4.90 -7.58 -11.06
C ASP A 97 4.14 -6.27 -11.09
N CYS A 98 4.87 -5.16 -11.05
CA CYS A 98 4.33 -3.82 -11.15
C CYS A 98 4.40 -3.33 -12.61
N GLY A 99 3.30 -2.74 -13.10
CA GLY A 99 3.31 -2.04 -14.38
C GLY A 99 4.22 -0.80 -14.36
N PRO A 100 4.69 -0.33 -15.54
CA PRO A 100 5.49 0.89 -15.68
C PRO A 100 4.74 2.16 -15.29
#